data_AF-A0A1G3MPK7-F1
#
_entry.id   AF-A0A1G3MPK7-F1
#
_cell.length_a   1.000
_cell.length_b   1.000
_cell.length_c   1.000
_cell.angle_alpha   90.00
_cell.angle_beta   90.00
_cell.angle_gamma   90.00
#
_symmetry.space_group_name_H-M   'P 1'
#
loop_
_entity.id
_entity.type
_entity.pdbx_description
1 polymer ?
#
loop_
_entity_poly.entity_id
_entity_poly.type
_entity_poly.pdbx_seq_one_letter_code
_entity_poly.pdbx_strand_id
1 'polypeptide(L)'
;MKALLIIDDDTTSQIASFYLKPMGMDIIRYRDPLKALDNLDEIQPEAIIMSACDFPRHWKPIVVNIRSLYSKNECVIVLLKGKYFPFEEAAKAAHLGVNGVIREDLGDDQERTRFQQLFKRYIQVDEARSTDRRPVARWDKLDFVFTHPVSQTLLTGRVESISSSGLSMSPDHAGLCADLEPGLVIEDASMRIGDQVVSLNCKLQRSGAILAFSFENLSAETADTLRRYLAATPERQMKTLKAENS
;
A
#
# COMPACT_ATOMS: atom_id res chain seq x y z
N MET A 1 -4.43 0.07 2.89
CA MET A 1 -3.22 0.35 3.67
C MET A 1 -3.57 0.36 5.15
N LYS A 2 -2.68 -0.08 6.04
CA LYS A 2 -2.86 -0.01 7.50
C LYS A 2 -1.90 1.02 8.10
N ALA A 3 -2.46 1.94 8.89
CA ALA A 3 -1.69 2.89 9.68
C ALA A 3 -1.80 2.55 11.17
N LEU A 4 -0.64 2.41 11.82
CA LEU A 4 -0.50 2.18 13.24
C LEU A 4 -0.21 3.51 13.95
N LEU A 5 -1.11 3.91 14.85
CA LEU A 5 -0.98 5.11 15.68
C LEU A 5 -0.52 4.69 17.06
N ILE A 6 0.68 5.12 17.46
CA ILE A 6 1.24 4.93 18.79
C ILE A 6 1.15 6.29 19.49
N ILE A 7 -0.05 6.61 20.00
CA ILE A 7 -0.43 7.92 20.54
C ILE A 7 -1.35 7.69 21.75
N ASP A 8 -0.96 8.22 22.90
CA ASP A 8 -1.77 8.18 24.12
C ASP A 8 -2.84 9.28 24.10
N ASP A 9 -2.52 10.48 23.63
CA ASP A 9 -3.47 11.59 23.56
C ASP A 9 -4.65 11.33 22.60
N ASP A 10 -5.87 11.52 23.10
CA ASP A 10 -7.10 11.24 22.37
C ASP A 10 -7.37 12.25 21.26
N THR A 11 -7.13 13.53 21.53
CA THR A 11 -7.37 14.59 20.56
C THR A 11 -6.45 14.45 19.36
N THR A 12 -5.15 14.27 19.61
CA THR A 12 -4.13 14.07 18.59
C THR A 12 -4.43 12.83 17.76
N SER A 13 -4.78 11.71 18.39
CA SER A 13 -5.13 10.48 17.67
C SER A 13 -6.37 10.65 16.79
N GLN A 14 -7.41 11.33 17.27
CA GLN A 14 -8.61 11.60 16.49
C GLN A 14 -8.31 12.48 15.28
N ILE A 15 -7.51 13.54 15.45
CA ILE A 15 -7.13 14.44 14.35
C ILE A 15 -6.27 13.69 13.32
N ALA A 16 -5.27 12.92 13.76
CA ALA A 16 -4.47 12.09 12.87
C ALA A 16 -5.36 11.11 12.08
N SER A 17 -6.26 10.41 12.77
CA SER A 17 -7.22 9.49 12.14
C SER A 17 -8.13 10.18 11.11
N PHE A 18 -8.61 11.39 11.42
CA PHE A 18 -9.46 12.18 10.53
C PHE A 18 -8.78 12.50 9.20
N TYR A 19 -7.46 12.74 9.21
CA TYR A 19 -6.72 13.01 7.98
C TYR A 19 -6.26 11.77 7.24
N LEU A 20 -6.01 10.67 7.94
CA LEU A 20 -5.53 9.41 7.34
C LEU A 20 -6.68 8.59 6.74
N LYS A 21 -7.88 8.60 7.32
CA LYS A 21 -9.05 7.84 6.80
C LYS A 21 -9.43 8.22 5.35
N PRO A 22 -9.53 9.50 4.97
CA PRO A 22 -9.80 9.90 3.58
C PRO A 22 -8.74 9.43 2.58
N MET A 23 -7.55 9.05 3.06
CA MET A 23 -6.46 8.52 2.24
C MET A 23 -6.55 6.99 2.07
N GLY A 24 -7.63 6.34 2.52
CA GLY A 24 -7.83 4.89 2.38
C GLY A 24 -7.02 4.04 3.35
N MET A 25 -6.54 4.63 4.46
CA MET A 25 -5.84 3.91 5.52
C MET A 25 -6.84 3.38 6.56
N ASP A 26 -6.73 2.09 6.84
CA ASP A 26 -7.32 1.46 8.02
C ASP A 26 -6.45 1.78 9.24
N ILE A 27 -7.09 2.24 10.31
CA ILE A 27 -6.41 2.88 11.44
C ILE A 27 -6.46 1.97 12.66
N ILE A 28 -5.29 1.59 13.15
CA ILE A 28 -5.13 0.83 14.38
C ILE A 28 -4.39 1.71 15.38
N ARG A 29 -4.91 1.87 16.59
CA ARG A 29 -4.30 2.71 17.62
C ARG A 29 -3.87 1.87 18.81
N TYR A 30 -2.67 2.16 19.31
CA TYR A 30 -2.16 1.72 20.59
C TYR A 30 -1.77 2.93 21.45
N ARG A 31 -2.15 2.87 22.73
CA ARG A 31 -1.67 3.79 23.78
C ARG A 31 -0.44 3.26 24.51
N ASP A 32 -0.01 2.05 24.15
CA ASP A 32 1.14 1.39 24.75
C ASP A 32 2.11 1.00 23.63
N PRO A 33 3.32 1.59 23.59
CA PRO A 33 4.31 1.31 22.56
C PRO A 33 4.79 -0.15 22.56
N LEU A 34 4.80 -0.83 23.71
CA LEU A 34 5.26 -2.21 23.79
C LEU A 34 4.22 -3.16 23.19
N LYS A 35 2.94 -2.95 23.52
CA LYS A 35 1.85 -3.71 22.87
C LYS A 35 1.81 -3.49 21.37
N ALA A 36 2.09 -2.26 20.92
CA ALA A 36 2.16 -1.96 19.49
C ALA A 36 3.28 -2.77 18.80
N LEU A 37 4.42 -2.93 19.48
CA LEU A 37 5.56 -3.71 18.99
C LEU A 37 5.25 -5.22 18.98
N ASP A 38 4.63 -5.74 20.04
CA ASP A 38 4.28 -7.17 20.16
C ASP A 38 3.31 -7.62 19.06
N ASN A 39 2.47 -6.72 18.56
CA ASN A 39 1.51 -7.00 17.49
C ASN A 39 1.99 -6.54 16.11
N LEU A 40 3.23 -6.03 15.99
CA LEU A 40 3.72 -5.43 14.74
C LEU A 40 3.69 -6.43 13.57
N ASP A 41 4.08 -7.68 13.83
CA ASP A 41 4.13 -8.75 12.84
C ASP A 41 2.74 -9.17 12.33
N GLU A 42 1.71 -9.07 13.17
CA GLU A 42 0.31 -9.35 12.79
C GLU A 42 -0.30 -8.16 12.05
N ILE A 43 -0.01 -6.95 12.51
CA ILE A 43 -0.57 -5.73 11.93
C ILE A 43 0.03 -5.50 10.54
N GLN A 44 1.35 -5.63 10.39
CA GLN A 44 2.13 -5.29 9.20
C GLN A 44 1.75 -3.90 8.64
N PRO A 45 1.98 -2.82 9.41
CA PRO A 45 1.56 -1.48 9.01
C PRO A 45 2.47 -0.89 7.92
N GLU A 46 1.90 -0.28 6.89
CA GLU A 46 2.69 0.50 5.91
C GLU A 46 2.96 1.93 6.40
N ALA A 47 2.26 2.39 7.44
CA ALA A 47 2.48 3.68 8.08
C ALA A 47 2.45 3.58 9.60
N ILE A 48 3.38 4.25 10.27
CA ILE A 48 3.45 4.36 11.73
C ILE A 48 3.52 5.83 12.09
N ILE A 49 2.58 6.28 12.91
CA ILE A 49 2.54 7.63 13.47
C ILE A 49 2.74 7.47 14.97
N MET A 50 3.83 8.04 15.49
CA MET A 50 4.19 7.87 16.90
C MET A 50 4.38 9.22 17.57
N SER A 51 3.80 9.40 18.75
CA SER A 51 4.07 10.57 19.58
C SER A 51 5.41 10.41 20.32
N ALA A 52 6.34 11.31 20.02
CA ALA A 52 7.58 11.46 20.76
C ALA A 52 7.39 12.23 22.09
N CYS A 53 6.23 12.88 22.28
CA CYS A 53 5.83 13.51 23.55
C CYS A 53 5.36 12.48 24.56
N ASP A 54 4.46 11.58 24.12
CA ASP A 54 3.90 10.54 24.97
C ASP A 54 4.97 9.51 25.33
N PHE A 55 5.85 9.21 24.37
CA PHE A 55 6.81 8.11 24.48
C PHE A 55 8.26 8.54 24.14
N PRO A 56 8.84 9.53 24.86
CA PRO A 56 10.14 10.12 24.54
C PRO A 56 11.31 9.13 24.62
N ARG A 57 11.17 8.06 25.41
CA ARG A 57 12.17 6.99 25.56
C ARG A 57 11.97 5.81 24.62
N HIS A 58 10.79 5.66 24.02
CA HIS A 58 10.45 4.45 23.26
C HIS A 58 10.58 4.63 21.75
N TRP A 59 10.51 5.86 21.24
CA TRP A 59 10.51 6.05 19.80
C TRP A 59 11.80 5.55 19.13
N LYS A 60 12.98 5.73 19.74
CA LYS A 60 14.25 5.26 19.14
C LYS A 60 14.32 3.73 19.06
N PRO A 61 14.14 2.97 20.17
CA PRO A 61 14.14 1.51 20.09
C PRO A 61 13.12 0.95 19.10
N ILE A 62 11.90 1.51 19.06
CA ILE A 62 10.84 1.06 18.16
C ILE A 62 11.22 1.33 16.71
N VAL A 63 11.71 2.53 16.39
CA VAL A 63 12.17 2.85 15.04
C VAL A 63 13.30 1.91 14.60
N VAL A 64 14.27 1.64 15.48
CA VAL A 64 15.37 0.70 15.19
C VAL A 64 14.83 -0.70 14.91
N ASN A 65 13.89 -1.18 15.72
CA ASN A 65 13.28 -2.50 15.53
C ASN A 65 12.50 -2.56 14.20
N ILE A 66 11.60 -1.62 13.94
CA ILE A 66 10.85 -1.56 12.67
C ILE A 66 11.81 -1.47 11.49
N ARG A 67 12.89 -0.69 11.58
CA ARG A 67 13.86 -0.52 10.49
C ARG A 67 14.76 -1.72 10.27
N SER A 68 14.85 -2.63 11.25
CA SER A 68 15.49 -3.93 11.05
C SER A 68 14.62 -4.90 10.23
N LEU A 69 13.30 -4.65 10.18
CA LEU A 69 12.32 -5.48 9.48
C LEU A 69 11.86 -4.87 8.14
N TYR A 70 11.71 -3.54 8.11
CA TYR A 70 11.11 -2.80 7.00
C TYR A 70 11.96 -1.61 6.57
N SER A 71 12.20 -1.49 5.27
CA SER A 71 12.86 -0.32 4.67
C SER A 71 12.01 0.96 4.81
N LYS A 72 12.64 2.12 4.57
CA LYS A 72 11.98 3.44 4.60
C LYS A 72 10.78 3.58 3.66
N ASN A 73 10.71 2.72 2.65
CA ASN A 73 9.69 2.76 1.62
C ASN A 73 8.61 1.68 1.82
N GLU A 74 8.82 0.69 2.68
CA GLU A 74 7.83 -0.34 3.02
C GLU A 74 7.00 0.07 4.25
N CYS A 75 7.62 0.75 5.20
CA CYS A 75 6.94 1.28 6.37
C CYS A 75 7.33 2.75 6.60
N VAL A 76 6.39 3.66 6.46
CA VAL A 76 6.58 5.10 6.64
C VAL A 76 6.47 5.43 8.12
N ILE A 77 7.50 6.00 8.70
CA ILE A 77 7.48 6.38 10.12
C ILE A 77 7.44 7.91 10.24
N VAL A 78 6.40 8.43 10.88
CA VAL A 78 6.26 9.85 11.21
C VAL A 78 6.24 10.03 12.72
N LEU A 79 7.10 10.92 13.22
CA LEU A 79 7.11 11.32 14.62
C LEU A 79 6.33 12.61 14.83
N LEU A 80 5.42 12.60 15.80
CA LEU A 80 4.78 13.79 16.33
C LEU A 80 5.63 14.32 17.48
N LYS A 81 6.10 15.56 17.35
CA LYS A 81 6.98 16.22 18.32
C LYS A 81 6.26 17.33 19.06
N GLY A 82 6.68 17.55 20.30
CA GLY A 82 6.19 18.64 21.12
C GLY A 82 6.92 19.95 20.84
N LYS A 83 6.76 20.89 21.77
CA LYS A 83 7.48 22.17 21.76
C LYS A 83 8.99 21.97 21.89
N TYR A 84 9.40 20.97 22.67
CA TYR A 84 10.81 20.67 22.91
C TYR A 84 11.23 19.42 22.13
N PHE A 85 11.93 19.63 21.01
CA PHE A 85 12.55 18.58 20.22
C PHE A 85 13.80 19.19 19.55
N PRO A 86 14.96 19.10 20.21
CA PRO A 86 16.16 19.79 19.76
C PRO A 86 16.68 19.23 18.44
N PHE A 87 17.55 20.01 17.79
CA PHE A 87 18.16 19.62 16.51
C PHE A 87 18.84 18.24 16.58
N GLU A 88 19.47 17.91 17.71
CA GLU A 88 20.08 16.59 17.92
C GLU A 88 19.07 15.44 17.82
N GLU A 89 17.86 15.61 18.37
CA GLU A 89 16.82 14.59 18.30
C GLU A 89 16.27 14.45 16.87
N ALA A 90 16.16 15.56 16.14
CA ALA A 90 15.82 15.54 14.72
C ALA A 90 16.89 14.86 13.85
N ALA A 91 18.17 15.12 14.13
CA ALA A 91 19.28 14.47 13.46
C ALA A 91 19.29 12.95 13.72
N LYS A 92 19.05 12.54 14.97
CA LYS A 92 18.89 11.12 15.34
C LYS A 92 17.70 10.49 14.60
N ALA A 93 16.55 11.17 14.56
CA ALA A 93 15.37 10.66 13.87
C ALA A 93 15.66 10.41 12.38
N ALA A 94 16.30 11.38 11.70
CA ALA A 94 16.69 11.25 10.30
C ALA A 94 17.70 10.10 10.09
N HIS A 95 18.70 9.99 10.96
CA HIS A 95 19.72 8.93 10.91
C HIS A 95 19.11 7.54 11.10
N LEU A 96 18.21 7.38 12.07
CA LEU A 96 17.50 6.13 12.34
C LEU A 96 16.45 5.79 11.28
N GLY A 97 16.16 6.71 10.36
CA GLY A 97 15.30 6.45 9.21
C GLY A 97 13.83 6.77 9.42
N VAL A 98 13.53 7.72 10.28
CA VAL A 98 12.22 8.38 10.35
C VAL A 98 12.00 9.19 9.06
N ASN A 99 10.80 9.08 8.50
CA ASN A 99 10.41 9.70 7.23
C ASN A 99 10.06 11.18 7.40
N GLY A 100 9.47 11.54 8.54
CA GLY A 100 9.12 12.92 8.86
C GLY A 100 8.97 13.16 10.36
N VAL A 101 9.23 14.40 10.76
CA VAL A 101 8.97 14.88 12.12
C VAL A 101 8.08 16.11 12.01
N ILE A 102 6.94 16.10 12.71
CA ILE A 102 5.85 17.08 12.59
C ILE A 102 5.42 17.49 14.00
N ARG A 103 4.94 18.72 14.19
CA ARG A 103 4.38 19.08 15.49
C ARG A 103 3.11 18.27 15.77
N GLU A 104 2.93 17.92 17.04
CA GLU A 104 1.74 17.23 17.52
C GLU A 104 0.47 18.10 17.46
N ASP A 105 0.64 19.42 17.45
CA ASP A 105 -0.43 20.38 17.23
C ASP A 105 -0.90 20.36 15.77
N LEU A 106 -1.67 19.32 15.44
CA LEU A 106 -2.37 19.18 14.17
C LEU A 106 -3.60 20.09 14.09
N GLY A 107 -3.76 21.06 15.00
CA GLY A 107 -4.71 22.16 14.92
C GLY A 107 -4.29 23.25 13.94
N ASP A 108 -2.98 23.40 13.69
CA ASP A 108 -2.40 24.39 12.80
C ASP A 108 -2.49 23.96 11.33
N ASP A 109 -3.03 24.83 10.47
CA ASP A 109 -3.18 24.59 9.02
C ASP A 109 -1.84 24.34 8.31
N GLN A 110 -0.73 24.90 8.78
CA GLN A 110 0.58 24.63 8.20
C GLN A 110 1.08 23.22 8.53
N GLU A 111 0.97 22.79 9.78
CA GLU A 111 1.40 21.45 10.21
C GLU A 111 0.45 20.38 9.64
N ARG A 112 -0.85 20.67 9.52
CA ARG A 112 -1.82 19.83 8.79
C ARG A 112 -1.41 19.63 7.34
N THR A 113 -1.08 20.72 6.64
CA THR A 113 -0.65 20.64 5.24
C THR A 113 0.63 19.81 5.11
N ARG A 114 1.58 19.98 6.03
CA ARG A 114 2.83 19.19 6.06
C ARG A 114 2.59 17.71 6.35
N PHE A 115 1.69 17.41 7.30
CA PHE A 115 1.23 16.05 7.61
C PHE A 115 0.63 15.39 6.38
N GLN A 116 -0.32 16.06 5.74
CA GLN A 116 -0.93 15.58 4.50
C GLN A 116 0.08 15.43 3.36
N GLN A 117 1.04 16.36 3.21
CA GLN A 117 2.07 16.28 2.16
C GLN A 117 3.05 15.13 2.39
N LEU A 118 3.44 14.85 3.64
CA LEU A 118 4.27 13.70 3.97
C LEU A 118 3.57 12.41 3.58
N PHE A 119 2.33 12.21 4.04
CA PHE A 119 1.57 11.03 3.67
C PHE A 119 1.25 11.01 2.18
N LYS A 120 0.91 12.12 1.53
CA LYS A 120 0.74 12.17 0.07
C LYS A 120 2.00 11.78 -0.67
N ARG A 121 3.20 12.18 -0.24
CA ARG A 121 4.45 11.74 -0.87
C ARG A 121 4.64 10.24 -0.72
N TYR A 122 4.28 9.66 0.41
CA TYR A 122 4.43 8.22 0.61
C TYR A 122 3.29 7.40 0.02
N ILE A 123 2.07 7.92 -0.03
CA ILE A 123 0.95 7.40 -0.82
C ILE A 123 1.27 7.55 -2.30
N GLN A 124 1.98 8.60 -2.74
CA GLN A 124 2.43 8.76 -4.12
C GLN A 124 3.66 7.92 -4.47
N VAL A 125 4.53 7.62 -3.50
CA VAL A 125 5.67 6.69 -3.66
C VAL A 125 5.20 5.24 -3.57
N ASP A 126 4.20 4.97 -2.73
CA ASP A 126 3.44 3.73 -2.75
C ASP A 126 2.63 3.65 -4.04
N GLU A 127 1.97 4.70 -4.52
CA GLU A 127 1.39 4.77 -5.87
C GLU A 127 2.49 4.65 -6.95
N ALA A 128 3.72 5.14 -6.78
CA ALA A 128 4.79 4.86 -7.75
C ALA A 128 5.20 3.37 -7.74
N ARG A 129 4.90 2.64 -6.64
CA ARG A 129 4.97 1.17 -6.51
C ARG A 129 3.62 0.46 -6.79
N SER A 130 2.50 1.18 -6.79
CA SER A 130 1.09 0.77 -6.78
C SER A 130 0.23 1.78 -7.58
N THR A 131 0.63 2.06 -8.82
CA THR A 131 0.12 3.21 -9.59
C THR A 131 -1.33 3.01 -9.94
N ASP A 132 -2.24 3.80 -9.35
CA ASP A 132 -3.66 3.77 -9.73
C ASP A 132 -4.33 2.41 -9.45
N ARG A 133 -3.98 1.78 -8.30
CA ARG A 133 -4.55 0.48 -7.94
C ARG A 133 -6.02 0.62 -7.58
N ARG A 134 -6.86 0.08 -8.45
CA ARG A 134 -8.31 0.25 -8.40
C ARG A 134 -9.04 -1.07 -8.48
N PRO A 135 -10.19 -1.20 -7.81
CA PRO A 135 -11.01 -2.38 -7.92
C PRO A 135 -11.47 -2.56 -9.36
N VAL A 136 -11.38 -3.80 -9.85
CA VAL A 136 -11.90 -4.16 -11.17
C VAL A 136 -13.41 -4.30 -11.05
N ALA A 137 -14.16 -3.51 -11.81
CA ALA A 137 -15.62 -3.61 -11.83
C ALA A 137 -16.07 -4.76 -12.74
N ARG A 138 -17.32 -5.21 -12.60
CA ARG A 138 -17.86 -6.32 -13.42
C ARG A 138 -17.86 -6.05 -14.93
N TRP A 139 -17.84 -4.78 -15.33
CA TRP A 139 -17.80 -4.36 -16.74
C TRP A 139 -16.38 -4.19 -17.29
N ASP A 140 -15.36 -4.26 -16.43
CA ASP A 140 -13.98 -4.24 -16.90
C ASP A 140 -13.63 -5.60 -17.52
N LYS A 141 -13.15 -5.55 -18.76
CA LYS A 141 -12.62 -6.70 -19.50
C LYS A 141 -11.15 -6.91 -19.12
N LEU A 142 -10.93 -7.38 -17.90
CA LEU A 142 -9.62 -7.68 -17.35
C LEU A 142 -9.58 -9.12 -16.85
N ASP A 143 -8.82 -9.96 -17.56
CA ASP A 143 -8.57 -11.33 -17.14
C ASP A 143 -7.07 -11.54 -16.99
N PHE A 144 -6.67 -12.42 -16.09
CA PHE A 144 -5.28 -12.78 -15.89
C PHE A 144 -5.17 -14.29 -15.65
N VAL A 145 -4.27 -14.93 -16.40
CA VAL A 145 -4.01 -16.36 -16.31
C VAL A 145 -2.52 -16.61 -16.38
N PHE A 146 -2.06 -17.65 -15.69
CA PHE A 146 -0.67 -18.07 -15.74
C PHE A 146 -0.53 -19.57 -15.52
N THR A 147 0.59 -20.14 -15.92
CA THR A 147 0.88 -21.55 -15.73
C THR A 147 1.63 -21.75 -14.42
N HIS A 148 1.17 -22.68 -13.58
CA HIS A 148 1.89 -23.05 -12.38
C HIS A 148 3.28 -23.61 -12.74
N PRO A 149 4.39 -23.09 -12.19
CA PRO A 149 5.74 -23.43 -12.66
C PRO A 149 6.10 -24.90 -12.45
N VAL A 150 5.66 -25.51 -11.35
CA VAL A 150 5.95 -26.92 -11.04
C VAL A 150 4.94 -27.87 -11.67
N SER A 151 3.65 -27.74 -11.32
CA SER A 151 2.60 -28.66 -11.79
C SER A 151 2.20 -28.46 -13.26
N GLN A 152 2.63 -27.37 -13.90
CA GLN A 152 2.26 -27.00 -15.28
C GLN A 152 0.75 -26.86 -15.50
N THR A 153 -0.03 -26.72 -14.41
CA THR A 153 -1.47 -26.51 -14.48
C THR A 153 -1.77 -25.05 -14.79
N LEU A 154 -2.73 -24.80 -15.68
CA LEU A 154 -3.20 -23.44 -15.94
C LEU A 154 -4.00 -22.92 -14.73
N LEU A 155 -3.59 -21.78 -14.20
CA LEU A 155 -4.24 -21.08 -13.11
C LEU A 155 -5.04 -19.90 -13.64
N THR A 156 -6.31 -19.91 -13.30
CA THR A 156 -7.30 -18.88 -13.62
C THR A 156 -7.87 -18.27 -12.35
N GLY A 157 -8.47 -17.10 -12.49
CA GLY A 157 -9.14 -16.45 -11.39
C GLY A 157 -9.69 -15.08 -11.78
N ARG A 158 -10.32 -14.43 -10.80
CA ARG A 158 -10.87 -13.09 -10.97
C ARG A 158 -9.84 -12.05 -10.57
N VAL A 159 -9.57 -11.10 -11.46
CA VAL A 159 -8.76 -9.92 -11.11
C VAL A 159 -9.58 -9.04 -10.17
N GLU A 160 -9.07 -8.82 -8.97
CA GLU A 160 -9.72 -8.01 -7.92
C GLU A 160 -9.34 -6.54 -8.03
N SER A 161 -8.07 -6.28 -8.31
CA SER A 161 -7.58 -4.91 -8.49
C SER A 161 -6.42 -4.88 -9.48
N ILE A 162 -6.27 -3.75 -10.16
CA ILE A 162 -5.21 -3.53 -11.15
C ILE A 162 -4.65 -2.12 -11.01
N SER A 163 -3.38 -1.97 -11.35
CA SER A 163 -2.58 -0.74 -11.35
C SER A 163 -1.68 -0.75 -12.59
N SER A 164 -0.98 0.34 -12.92
CA SER A 164 -0.01 0.28 -14.02
C SER A 164 1.26 -0.51 -13.70
N SER A 165 1.47 -0.91 -12.44
CA SER A 165 2.65 -1.66 -11.98
C SER A 165 2.35 -3.08 -11.47
N GLY A 166 1.08 -3.51 -11.43
CA GLY A 166 0.73 -4.84 -10.95
C GLY A 166 -0.78 -5.06 -10.80
N LEU A 167 -1.15 -6.26 -10.34
CA LEU A 167 -2.54 -6.66 -10.12
C LEU A 167 -2.70 -7.59 -8.91
N SER A 168 -3.94 -7.85 -8.51
CA SER A 168 -4.26 -8.95 -7.59
C SER A 168 -5.40 -9.77 -8.16
N MET A 169 -5.38 -11.06 -7.88
CA MET A 169 -6.44 -11.97 -8.28
C MET A 169 -6.86 -12.89 -7.14
N SER A 170 -8.11 -13.30 -7.15
CA SER A 170 -8.60 -14.46 -6.41
C SER A 170 -8.56 -15.68 -7.35
N PRO A 171 -7.73 -16.69 -7.08
CA PRO A 171 -7.68 -17.90 -7.91
C PRO A 171 -8.97 -18.71 -7.75
N ASP A 172 -9.43 -19.34 -8.83
CA ASP A 172 -10.65 -20.16 -8.80
C ASP A 172 -10.48 -21.39 -7.88
N HIS A 173 -9.25 -21.91 -7.79
CA HIS A 173 -8.88 -23.06 -6.98
C HIS A 173 -7.66 -22.75 -6.12
N ALA A 174 -7.87 -22.10 -4.96
CA ALA A 174 -6.79 -21.67 -4.06
C ALA A 174 -5.83 -22.80 -3.63
N GLY A 175 -6.32 -24.05 -3.54
CA GLY A 175 -5.49 -25.20 -3.17
C GLY A 175 -4.37 -25.51 -4.17
N LEU A 176 -4.51 -25.12 -5.44
CA LEU A 176 -3.48 -25.28 -6.47
C LEU A 176 -2.42 -24.17 -6.43
N CYS A 177 -2.56 -23.20 -5.53
CA CYS A 177 -1.64 -22.07 -5.37
C CYS A 177 -0.95 -22.08 -4.00
N ALA A 178 -1.18 -23.12 -3.19
CA ALA A 178 -0.75 -23.17 -1.78
C ALA A 178 0.78 -23.29 -1.62
N ASP A 179 1.45 -23.84 -2.62
CA ASP A 179 2.90 -24.01 -2.71
C ASP A 179 3.61 -22.83 -3.40
N LEU A 180 2.89 -21.80 -3.82
CA LEU A 180 3.49 -20.61 -4.41
C LEU A 180 4.04 -19.67 -3.32
N GLU A 181 5.32 -19.38 -3.38
CA GLU A 181 6.00 -18.50 -2.44
C GLU A 181 6.25 -17.09 -3.01
N PRO A 182 6.08 -16.02 -2.20
CA PRO A 182 6.48 -14.67 -2.60
C PRO A 182 7.94 -14.61 -3.07
N GLY A 183 8.18 -13.84 -4.12
CA GLY A 183 9.46 -13.75 -4.79
C GLY A 183 9.54 -14.56 -6.09
N LEU A 184 8.65 -15.54 -6.28
CA LEU A 184 8.57 -16.34 -7.50
C LEU A 184 8.27 -15.48 -8.72
N VAL A 185 9.02 -15.69 -9.80
CA VAL A 185 8.78 -15.05 -11.09
C VAL A 185 7.93 -15.99 -11.95
N ILE A 186 6.83 -15.45 -12.43
CA ILE A 186 5.95 -16.09 -13.40
C ILE A 186 6.28 -15.49 -14.77
N GLU A 187 6.78 -16.35 -15.64
CA GLU A 187 7.11 -16.02 -17.02
C GLU A 187 5.89 -16.29 -17.91
N ASP A 188 5.74 -15.49 -18.97
CA ASP A 188 4.72 -15.65 -20.01
C ASP A 188 3.27 -15.71 -19.48
N ALA A 189 2.97 -14.99 -18.40
CA ALA A 189 1.60 -14.81 -17.94
C ALA A 189 0.79 -14.06 -19.01
N SER A 190 -0.48 -14.44 -19.18
CA SER A 190 -1.36 -13.84 -20.18
C SER A 190 -2.40 -12.95 -19.50
N MET A 191 -2.50 -11.70 -19.94
CA MET A 191 -3.48 -10.74 -19.43
C MET A 191 -4.35 -10.21 -20.56
N ARG A 192 -5.66 -10.23 -20.37
CA ARG A 192 -6.60 -9.52 -21.24
C ARG A 192 -6.79 -8.09 -20.76
N ILE A 193 -6.64 -7.13 -21.66
CA ILE A 193 -6.91 -5.70 -21.44
C ILE A 193 -7.89 -5.23 -22.51
N GLY A 194 -9.17 -5.09 -22.17
CA GLY A 194 -10.19 -4.76 -23.16
C GLY A 194 -10.39 -5.93 -24.13
N ASP A 195 -10.11 -5.68 -25.40
CA ASP A 195 -10.18 -6.69 -26.47
C ASP A 195 -8.79 -7.20 -26.90
N GLN A 196 -7.72 -6.78 -26.22
CA GLN A 196 -6.36 -7.22 -26.48
C GLN A 196 -5.90 -8.23 -25.43
N VAL A 197 -5.10 -9.21 -25.85
CA VAL A 197 -4.38 -10.13 -24.95
C VAL A 197 -2.90 -9.86 -25.08
N VAL A 198 -2.22 -9.71 -23.95
CA VAL A 198 -0.79 -9.41 -23.86
C VAL A 198 -0.11 -10.46 -23.00
N SER A 199 1.13 -10.81 -23.36
CA SER A 199 2.00 -11.62 -22.51
C SER A 199 2.89 -10.70 -21.67
N LEU A 200 3.08 -11.05 -20.40
CA LEU A 200 3.89 -10.27 -19.48
C LEU A 200 4.54 -11.17 -18.43
N ASN A 201 5.69 -10.71 -17.93
CA ASN A 201 6.34 -11.33 -16.79
C ASN A 201 5.86 -10.62 -15.52
N CYS A 202 5.69 -11.39 -14.45
CA CYS A 202 5.31 -10.81 -13.18
C CYS A 202 5.94 -11.57 -12.02
N LYS A 203 6.17 -10.85 -10.93
CA LYS A 203 6.70 -11.40 -9.70
C LYS A 203 5.59 -11.50 -8.67
N LEU A 204 5.44 -12.68 -8.05
CA LEU A 204 4.53 -12.91 -6.96
C LEU A 204 5.02 -12.14 -5.73
N GLN A 205 4.19 -11.24 -5.21
CA GLN A 205 4.49 -10.43 -4.03
C GLN A 205 3.82 -10.98 -2.78
N ARG A 206 2.66 -11.63 -2.94
CA ARG A 206 1.89 -12.22 -1.84
C ARG A 206 1.14 -13.44 -2.32
N SER A 207 1.21 -14.52 -1.54
CA SER A 207 0.42 -15.74 -1.71
C SER A 207 -0.65 -15.87 -0.61
N GLY A 208 -1.66 -16.72 -0.86
CA GLY A 208 -2.81 -16.93 0.03
C GLY A 208 -4.14 -16.92 -0.73
N ALA A 209 -5.22 -16.50 -0.07
CA ALA A 209 -6.55 -16.41 -0.68
C ALA A 209 -6.63 -15.38 -1.83
N ILE A 210 -5.76 -14.36 -1.80
CA ILE A 210 -5.59 -13.38 -2.87
C ILE A 210 -4.12 -13.33 -3.24
N LEU A 211 -3.83 -13.66 -4.49
CA LEU A 211 -2.49 -13.54 -5.06
C LEU A 211 -2.26 -12.09 -5.51
N ALA A 212 -1.08 -11.54 -5.19
CA ALA A 212 -0.68 -10.20 -5.63
C ALA A 212 0.59 -10.28 -6.46
N PHE A 213 0.58 -9.61 -7.62
CA PHE A 213 1.68 -9.62 -8.57
C PHE A 213 2.16 -8.20 -8.86
N SER A 214 3.47 -8.03 -9.01
CA SER A 214 4.07 -6.86 -9.66
C SER A 214 4.47 -7.22 -11.08
N PHE A 215 4.26 -6.32 -12.03
CA PHE A 215 4.71 -6.53 -13.40
C PHE A 215 6.22 -6.33 -13.51
N GLU A 216 6.88 -7.19 -14.28
CA GLU A 216 8.31 -7.16 -14.55
C GLU A 216 8.53 -6.88 -16.04
N ASN A 217 9.39 -5.91 -16.35
CA ASN A 217 9.81 -5.61 -17.73
C ASN A 217 8.65 -5.46 -18.74
N LEU A 218 7.58 -4.73 -18.38
CA LEU A 218 6.49 -4.43 -19.31
C LEU A 218 7.03 -3.76 -20.59
N SER A 219 6.60 -4.26 -21.74
CA SER A 219 6.86 -3.57 -23.00
C SER A 219 6.21 -2.19 -22.99
N ALA A 220 6.81 -1.22 -23.70
CA ALA A 220 6.26 0.13 -23.80
C ALA A 220 4.84 0.12 -24.39
N GLU A 221 4.57 -0.79 -25.34
CA GLU A 221 3.24 -0.98 -25.94
C GLU A 221 2.23 -1.48 -24.92
N THR A 222 2.57 -2.51 -24.14
CA THR A 222 1.69 -3.06 -23.11
C THR A 222 1.42 -2.03 -22.01
N ALA A 223 2.46 -1.30 -21.57
CA ALA A 223 2.31 -0.25 -20.57
C ALA A 223 1.39 0.88 -21.05
N ASP A 224 1.48 1.26 -22.34
CA ASP A 224 0.62 2.27 -22.94
C ASP A 224 -0.83 1.78 -23.11
N THR A 225 -1.04 0.54 -23.58
CA THR A 225 -2.37 -0.08 -23.65
C THR A 225 -3.01 -0.14 -22.28
N LEU A 226 -2.28 -0.55 -21.25
CA LEU A 226 -2.77 -0.59 -19.88
C LEU A 226 -3.12 0.82 -19.40
N ARG A 227 -2.23 1.80 -19.56
CA ARG A 227 -2.49 3.18 -19.15
C ARG A 227 -3.72 3.78 -19.83
N ARG A 228 -3.88 3.59 -21.14
CA ARG A 228 -5.05 4.06 -21.91
C ARG A 228 -6.32 3.35 -21.45
N TYR A 229 -6.26 2.04 -21.26
CA TYR A 229 -7.37 1.27 -20.74
C TYR A 229 -7.80 1.81 -19.38
N LEU A 230 -6.84 2.03 -18.50
CA LEU A 230 -7.09 2.51 -17.16
C LEU A 230 -7.72 3.92 -17.20
N ALA A 231 -7.13 4.87 -17.95
CA ALA A 231 -7.64 6.24 -18.05
C ALA A 231 -9.09 6.34 -18.57
N ALA A 232 -9.53 5.41 -19.41
CA ALA A 232 -10.88 5.40 -20.01
C ALA A 232 -11.99 4.82 -19.10
N THR A 233 -11.71 4.51 -17.83
CA THR A 233 -12.71 3.96 -16.88
C THR A 233 -13.93 4.87 -16.66
N PRO A 234 -13.81 6.20 -16.44
CA PRO A 234 -14.98 7.07 -16.22
C PRO A 234 -15.96 7.06 -17.39
N GLU A 235 -15.47 7.00 -18.63
CA GLU A 235 -16.30 6.94 -19.82
C GLU A 235 -17.03 5.59 -19.94
N ARG A 236 -16.36 4.50 -19.60
CA ARG A 236 -16.98 3.16 -19.58
C ARG A 236 -18.04 3.06 -18.50
N GLN A 237 -17.79 3.62 -17.30
CA GLN A 237 -18.78 3.68 -16.22
C GLN A 237 -20.04 4.44 -16.64
N MET A 238 -19.89 5.59 -17.31
CA MET A 238 -21.05 6.34 -17.83
C MET A 238 -21.82 5.59 -18.93
N LYS A 239 -21.14 4.85 -19.81
CA LYS A 239 -21.81 4.06 -20.86
C LYS A 239 -22.63 2.93 -20.28
N THR A 240 -22.12 2.22 -19.27
CA THR A 240 -22.84 1.14 -18.60
C THR A 240 -24.07 1.65 -17.84
N LEU A 241 -23.94 2.76 -17.10
CA LEU A 241 -25.06 3.39 -16.38
C LEU A 241 -26.19 3.87 -17.31
N LYS A 242 -25.87 4.26 -18.55
CA LYS A 242 -26.88 4.63 -19.56
C LYS A 242 -27.57 3.41 -20.17
N ALA A 243 -26.84 2.31 -20.34
CA ALA A 243 -27.37 1.05 -20.89
C ALA A 243 -28.26 0.29 -19.90
N GLU A 244 -28.03 0.41 -18.59
CA GLU A 244 -28.86 -0.24 -17.55
C GLU A 244 -30.19 0.49 -17.28
N ASN A 245 -30.30 1.76 -17.69
CA ASN A 245 -31.48 2.61 -17.50
C ASN A 245 -32.33 2.79 -18.78
N SER A 246 -32.03 2.02 -19.84
CA SER A 246 -32.75 2.01 -21.13
C SER A 246 -33.35 0.63 -21.37
#